data_AF-A0A535LTV9-F1
#
_entry.id   AF-A0A535LTV9-F1
#
_cell.length_a   1.000
_cell.length_b   1.000
_cell.length_c   1.000
_cell.angle_alpha   90.00
_cell.angle_beta   90.00
_cell.angle_gamma   90.00
#
_symmetry.space_group_name_H-M   'P 1'
#
loop_
_entity.id
_entity.type
_entity.pdbx_description
1 polymer ?
#
loop_
_entity_poly.entity_id
_entity_poly.type
_entity_poly.pdbx_seq_one_letter_code
_entity_poly.pdbx_strand_id
1 'polypeptide(L)'
;MNRLVLASSAPQGASGMHGWAPNVIGAIGKPETSPEEYIDVFFSRSPTSRQAGAEALQRMYARTEERDQATTWATRNAQYDAVCAWGIPNHALLQRVSGIEMAVFVANGDSDPMILPHYSYLLAGLIPHA
;
A
#
# COMPACT_ATOMS: atom_id res chain seq x y z
N MET A 1 -23.16 10.95 -5.32
CA MET A 1 -22.84 9.59 -4.80
C MET A 1 -21.79 9.76 -3.72
N ASN A 2 -22.15 9.57 -2.44
CA ASN A 2 -21.22 9.67 -1.28
C ASN A 2 -20.78 8.27 -0.88
N ARG A 3 -19.81 7.71 -1.61
CA ARG A 3 -19.20 6.41 -1.28
C ARG A 3 -17.69 6.53 -1.35
N LEU A 4 -17.00 5.90 -0.42
CA LEU A 4 -15.54 5.87 -0.33
C LEU A 4 -15.07 4.42 -0.48
N VAL A 5 -13.96 4.21 -1.17
CA VAL A 5 -13.26 2.91 -1.20
C VAL A 5 -11.91 3.10 -0.54
N LEU A 6 -11.62 2.28 0.47
CA LEU A 6 -10.31 2.19 1.10
C LEU A 6 -9.69 0.85 0.71
N ALA A 7 -8.79 0.89 -0.28
CA ALA A 7 -8.03 -0.27 -0.73
C ALA A 7 -6.63 -0.24 -0.11
N SER A 8 -6.16 -1.35 0.46
CA SER A 8 -4.81 -1.48 1.03
C SER A 8 -4.42 -0.28 1.90
N SER A 9 -5.27 0.05 2.87
CA SER A 9 -5.15 1.26 3.69
C SER A 9 -4.99 0.92 5.18
N ALA A 10 -4.33 1.82 5.93
CA ALA A 10 -4.20 1.73 7.38
C ALA A 10 -4.46 3.10 8.04
N PRO A 11 -5.13 3.16 9.21
CA PRO A 11 -5.35 4.40 9.91
C PRO A 11 -4.03 4.94 10.49
N GLN A 12 -3.93 6.27 10.60
CA GLN A 12 -2.77 6.90 11.22
C GLN A 12 -2.59 6.41 12.65
N GLY A 13 -1.37 6.03 13.01
CA GLY A 13 -1.05 5.56 14.36
C GLY A 13 -1.39 4.09 14.62
N ALA A 14 -1.71 3.30 13.59
CA ALA A 14 -1.87 1.86 13.71
C ALA A 14 -0.55 1.19 14.16
N SER A 15 -0.66 0.28 15.14
CA SER A 15 0.49 -0.48 15.63
C SER A 15 1.05 -1.38 14.53
N GLY A 16 2.38 -1.42 14.39
CA GLY A 16 3.07 -2.25 13.40
C GLY A 16 3.18 -1.63 11.99
N MET A 17 2.74 -0.38 11.80
CA MET A 17 2.74 0.31 10.51
C MET A 17 3.99 1.20 10.29
N HIS A 18 4.83 1.35 11.32
CA HIS A 18 6.04 2.16 11.24
C HIS A 18 7.09 1.49 10.36
N GLY A 19 7.18 1.95 9.12
CA GLY A 19 8.08 1.40 8.11
C GLY A 19 7.55 0.09 7.52
N TRP A 20 8.19 -0.35 6.44
CA TRP A 20 7.83 -1.62 5.80
C TRP A 20 8.64 -2.78 6.36
N ALA A 21 8.09 -3.99 6.21
CA ALA A 21 8.79 -5.21 6.57
C ALA A 21 10.17 -5.31 5.86
N PRO A 22 11.21 -5.87 6.51
CA PRO A 22 12.56 -5.91 5.95
C PRO A 22 12.66 -6.49 4.53
N ASN A 23 11.88 -7.52 4.23
CA ASN A 23 11.82 -8.13 2.90
C ASN A 23 11.21 -7.20 1.85
N VAL A 24 10.21 -6.39 2.21
CA VAL A 24 9.59 -5.40 1.32
C VAL A 24 10.55 -4.26 1.06
N ILE A 25 11.07 -3.63 2.12
CA ILE A 25 11.98 -2.49 1.94
C ILE A 25 13.30 -2.92 1.29
N GLY A 26 13.76 -4.15 1.49
CA GLY A 26 14.92 -4.70 0.78
C GLY A 26 14.69 -4.87 -0.73
N ALA A 27 13.48 -5.30 -1.13
CA ALA A 27 13.14 -5.51 -2.53
C ALA A 27 12.93 -4.19 -3.30
N ILE A 28 12.14 -3.26 -2.73
CA ILE A 28 11.67 -2.05 -3.44
C ILE A 28 12.18 -0.74 -2.84
N GLY A 29 13.01 -0.80 -1.81
CA GLY A 29 13.54 0.37 -1.09
C GLY A 29 14.89 0.86 -1.56
N LYS A 30 15.23 0.60 -2.82
CA LYS A 30 16.52 0.92 -3.45
C LYS A 30 16.32 1.68 -4.77
N PRO A 31 17.33 2.42 -5.27
CA PRO A 31 17.19 3.23 -6.49
C PRO A 31 16.82 2.42 -7.73
N GLU A 32 17.28 1.18 -7.82
CA GLU A 32 17.02 0.27 -8.94
C GLU A 32 16.37 -1.01 -8.42
N THR A 33 15.18 -1.32 -8.92
CA THR A 33 14.40 -2.51 -8.57
C THR A 33 14.28 -3.41 -9.79
N SER A 34 14.49 -4.71 -9.64
CA SER A 34 14.29 -5.66 -10.72
C SER A 34 12.80 -6.01 -10.92
N PRO A 35 12.39 -6.47 -12.11
CA PRO A 35 11.05 -6.98 -12.35
C PRO A 35 10.62 -8.07 -11.35
N GLU A 36 11.55 -8.96 -10.98
CA GLU A 36 11.28 -10.06 -10.05
C GLU A 36 10.98 -9.54 -8.64
N GLU A 37 11.78 -8.59 -8.15
CA GLU A 37 11.57 -7.95 -6.85
C GLU A 37 10.24 -7.17 -6.78
N TYR A 38 9.85 -6.54 -7.89
CA TYR A 38 8.54 -5.91 -7.98
C TYR A 38 7.41 -6.94 -7.87
N ILE A 39 7.46 -8.02 -8.67
CA ILE A 39 6.42 -9.06 -8.65
C ILE A 39 6.37 -9.76 -7.29
N ASP A 40 7.51 -9.96 -6.61
CA ASP A 40 7.59 -10.55 -5.27
C ASP A 40 6.84 -9.75 -4.20
N VAL A 41 6.72 -8.44 -4.36
CA VAL A 41 6.02 -7.56 -3.41
C VAL A 41 4.55 -7.38 -3.77
N PHE A 42 4.23 -7.20 -5.06
CA PHE A 42 2.89 -6.79 -5.50
C PHE A 42 1.99 -7.93 -6.00
N PHE A 43 2.53 -9.13 -6.21
CA PHE A 43 1.79 -10.30 -6.68
C PHE A 43 2.01 -11.50 -5.77
N SER A 44 0.99 -12.35 -5.66
CA SER A 44 1.11 -13.59 -4.88
C SER A 44 2.05 -14.59 -5.57
N ARG A 45 2.52 -15.58 -4.80
CA ARG A 45 3.39 -16.65 -5.30
C ARG A 45 2.67 -17.68 -6.19
N SER A 46 1.36 -17.56 -6.36
CA SER A 46 0.61 -18.49 -7.22
C SER A 46 1.03 -18.33 -8.69
N PRO A 47 1.09 -19.41 -9.48
CA PRO A 47 1.52 -19.33 -10.88
C PRO A 47 0.71 -18.33 -11.71
N THR A 48 -0.61 -18.29 -11.50
CA THR A 48 -1.52 -17.36 -12.18
C THR A 48 -1.23 -15.90 -11.82
N SER A 49 -0.95 -15.61 -10.55
CA SER A 49 -0.60 -14.26 -10.11
C SER A 49 0.78 -13.82 -10.59
N ARG A 50 1.76 -14.72 -10.63
CA ARG A 50 3.09 -14.44 -11.21
C ARG A 50 3.01 -14.12 -12.70
N GLN A 51 2.21 -14.90 -13.44
CA GLN A 51 1.94 -14.63 -14.85
C GLN A 51 1.27 -13.27 -15.04
N ALA A 52 0.25 -12.96 -14.24
CA ALA A 52 -0.42 -11.65 -14.28
C ALA A 52 0.54 -10.49 -13.95
N GLY A 53 1.49 -10.70 -13.04
CA GLY A 53 2.54 -9.73 -12.72
C GLY A 53 3.52 -9.48 -13.85
N ALA A 54 3.96 -10.55 -14.53
CA ALA A 54 4.78 -10.43 -15.73
C ALA A 54 4.06 -9.64 -16.84
N GLU A 55 2.79 -9.95 -17.09
CA GLU A 55 1.96 -9.24 -18.07
C GLU A 55 1.72 -7.77 -17.69
N ALA A 56 1.54 -7.48 -16.40
CA ALA A 56 1.41 -6.12 -15.91
C ALA A 56 2.68 -5.30 -16.16
N LEU A 57 3.86 -5.86 -15.82
CA LEU A 57 5.14 -5.20 -16.09
C LEU A 57 5.39 -5.02 -17.59
N GLN A 58 5.06 -5.99 -18.42
CA GLN A 58 5.14 -5.85 -19.88
C GLN A 58 4.33 -4.64 -20.36
N ARG A 59 3.08 -4.48 -19.90
CA ARG A 59 2.27 -3.31 -20.25
C ARG A 59 2.86 -2.00 -19.73
N MET A 60 3.37 -1.99 -18.49
CA MET A 60 3.98 -0.82 -17.89
C MET A 60 5.24 -0.35 -18.64
N TYR A 61 6.06 -1.27 -19.13
CA TYR A 61 7.29 -0.92 -19.86
C TYR A 61 7.08 -0.75 -21.37
N ALA A 62 6.01 -1.31 -21.95
CA ALA A 62 5.70 -1.14 -23.36
C ALA A 62 5.31 0.30 -23.73
N ARG A 63 4.72 1.06 -22.79
CA ARG A 63 4.37 2.47 -23.04
C ARG A 63 5.62 3.35 -22.99
N THR A 64 6.02 3.88 -24.14
CA THR A 64 7.16 4.81 -24.31
C THR A 64 6.73 6.27 -24.52
N GLU A 65 5.49 6.51 -24.94
CA GLU A 65 4.96 7.84 -25.23
C GLU A 65 4.09 8.39 -24.10
N GLU A 66 4.04 9.72 -23.98
CA GLU A 66 3.24 10.47 -22.99
C GLU A 66 3.46 9.96 -21.55
N ARG A 67 4.73 9.67 -21.21
CA ARG A 67 5.12 9.25 -19.88
C ARG A 67 5.24 10.46 -18.96
N ASP A 68 4.74 10.31 -17.73
CA ASP A 68 5.06 11.25 -16.66
C ASP A 68 6.58 11.28 -16.44
N GLN A 69 7.09 12.43 -16.02
CA GLN A 69 8.48 12.57 -15.63
C GLN A 69 8.79 11.64 -14.45
N ALA A 70 9.87 10.87 -14.55
CA ALA A 70 10.32 10.02 -13.46
C ALA A 70 10.61 10.85 -12.20
N THR A 71 10.16 10.35 -11.06
CA THR A 71 10.42 10.97 -9.75
C THR A 71 11.89 10.83 -9.36
N THR A 72 12.37 11.70 -8.48
CA THR A 72 13.73 11.61 -7.95
C THR A 72 13.84 10.65 -6.77
N TRP A 73 15.07 10.22 -6.46
CA TRP A 73 15.33 9.43 -5.24
C TRP A 73 14.93 10.16 -3.96
N ALA A 74 15.15 11.49 -3.92
CA ALA A 74 14.73 12.32 -2.79
C ALA A 74 13.20 12.31 -2.62
N THR A 75 12.45 12.36 -3.72
CA THR A 75 10.98 12.26 -3.70
C THR A 75 10.52 10.92 -3.13
N ARG A 76 11.15 9.81 -3.56
CA ARG A 76 10.86 8.47 -3.01
C ARG A 76 11.12 8.42 -1.51
N ASN A 77 12.24 8.97 -1.03
CA ASN A 77 12.55 8.96 0.40
C ASN A 77 11.57 9.80 1.19
N ALA A 78 11.18 10.97 0.68
CA ALA A 78 10.15 11.79 1.33
C ALA A 78 8.79 11.06 1.44
N GLN A 79 8.40 10.29 0.43
CA GLN A 79 7.20 9.44 0.48
C GLN A 79 7.35 8.34 1.55
N TYR A 80 8.51 7.69 1.62
CA TYR A 80 8.76 6.65 2.63
C TYR A 80 8.80 7.22 4.06
N ASP A 81 9.42 8.39 4.25
CA ASP A 81 9.42 9.10 5.54
C ASP A 81 7.99 9.43 5.99
N ALA A 82 7.12 9.82 5.06
CA ALA A 82 5.71 10.03 5.35
C ALA A 82 4.99 8.74 5.79
N VAL A 83 5.27 7.60 5.15
CA VAL A 83 4.76 6.29 5.59
C VAL A 83 5.24 5.95 7.00
N CYS A 84 6.54 6.12 7.26
CA CYS A 84 7.13 5.90 8.58
C CYS A 84 6.46 6.79 9.65
N ALA A 85 6.31 8.08 9.37
CA ALA A 85 5.65 9.02 10.28
C ALA A 85 4.17 8.69 10.51
N TRP A 86 3.45 8.27 9.47
CA TRP A 86 2.04 7.84 9.56
C TRP A 86 1.86 6.62 10.46
N GLY A 87 2.83 5.71 10.43
CA GLY A 87 2.82 4.46 11.18
C GLY A 87 3.35 4.54 12.61
N ILE A 88 3.79 5.70 13.10
CA ILE A 88 4.19 5.88 14.50
C ILE A 88 2.98 5.60 15.40
N PRO A 89 3.00 4.55 16.25
CA PRO A 89 1.81 4.13 16.99
C PRO A 89 1.24 5.25 17.86
N ASN A 90 -0.05 5.52 17.69
CA ASN A 90 -0.77 6.51 18.48
C ASN A 90 -2.27 6.20 18.49
N HIS A 91 -2.73 5.59 19.58
CA HIS A 91 -4.12 5.15 19.70
C HIS A 91 -5.14 6.29 19.64
N ALA A 92 -4.77 7.50 20.06
CA ALA A 92 -5.67 8.66 20.01
C ALA A 92 -5.98 9.08 18.56
N LEU A 93 -5.08 8.83 17.62
CA LEU A 93 -5.28 9.17 16.20
C LEU A 93 -6.19 8.16 15.48
N LEU A 94 -6.30 6.93 15.98
CA LEU A 94 -7.18 5.91 15.41
C LEU A 94 -8.65 6.37 15.41
N GLN A 95 -9.07 7.09 16.44
CA GLN A 95 -10.46 7.58 16.56
C GLN A 95 -10.85 8.54 15.43
N ARG A 96 -9.90 9.13 14.69
CA ARG A 96 -10.22 10.07 13.61
C ARG A 96 -11.05 9.43 12.50
N VAL A 97 -10.87 8.14 12.23
CA VAL A 97 -11.63 7.47 11.16
C VAL A 97 -13.10 7.22 11.54
N SER A 98 -13.47 7.31 12.82
CA SER A 98 -14.89 7.21 13.22
C SER A 98 -15.72 8.41 12.78
N GLY A 99 -15.07 9.54 12.44
CA GLY A 99 -15.72 10.71 11.84
C GLY A 99 -16.03 10.57 10.34
N ILE A 100 -15.74 9.42 9.73
CA ILE A 100 -16.09 9.12 8.34
C ILE A 100 -17.54 8.62 8.29
N GLU A 101 -18.48 9.51 7.95
CA GLU A 101 -19.92 9.23 7.99
C GLU A 101 -20.52 8.72 6.68
N MET A 102 -19.77 8.74 5.57
CA MET A 102 -20.24 8.15 4.31
C MET A 102 -20.06 6.63 4.31
N ALA A 103 -20.80 5.93 3.45
CA ALA A 103 -20.59 4.51 3.23
C ALA A 103 -19.17 4.26 2.69
N VAL A 104 -18.45 3.34 3.33
CA VAL A 104 -17.09 2.95 2.98
C VAL A 104 -17.09 1.50 2.54
N PHE A 105 -16.32 1.16 1.52
CA PHE A 105 -15.96 -0.22 1.21
C PHE A 105 -14.46 -0.39 1.49
N VAL A 106 -14.13 -1.24 2.46
CA VAL A 106 -12.75 -1.55 2.83
C VAL A 106 -12.33 -2.86 2.17
N ALA A 107 -11.23 -2.85 1.42
CA ALA A 107 -10.73 -4.02 0.72
C ALA A 107 -9.20 -4.13 0.81
N ASN A 108 -8.69 -5.35 0.89
CA ASN A 108 -7.26 -5.61 0.84
C ASN A 108 -6.95 -7.02 0.30
N GLY A 109 -5.71 -7.24 -0.14
CA GLY A 109 -5.19 -8.58 -0.34
C GLY A 109 -5.05 -9.31 1.01
N ASP A 110 -5.34 -10.61 1.03
CA ASP A 110 -5.23 -11.45 2.24
C ASP A 110 -3.78 -11.69 2.70
N SER A 111 -2.82 -11.37 1.83
CA SER A 111 -1.38 -11.62 1.99
C SER A 111 -0.54 -10.38 1.66
N ASP A 112 -1.12 -9.17 1.75
CA ASP A 112 -0.40 -7.91 1.50
C ASP A 112 0.77 -7.74 2.49
N PRO A 113 2.03 -7.71 2.01
CA PRO A 113 3.19 -7.60 2.87
C PRO A 113 3.53 -6.14 3.24
N MET A 114 2.92 -5.16 2.56
CA MET A 114 3.12 -3.72 2.79
C MET A 114 2.11 -3.17 3.78
N ILE A 115 0.83 -3.47 3.55
CA ILE A 115 -0.31 -3.01 4.35
C ILE A 115 -1.04 -4.23 4.87
N LEU A 116 -0.63 -4.68 6.06
CA LEU A 116 -1.07 -5.95 6.61
C LEU A 116 -2.62 -6.04 6.68
N PRO A 117 -3.22 -7.20 6.34
CA PRO A 117 -4.67 -7.38 6.28
C PRO A 117 -5.43 -6.94 7.54
N HIS A 118 -4.79 -7.04 8.71
CA HIS A 118 -5.41 -6.64 9.96
C HIS A 118 -5.76 -5.15 10.05
N TYR A 119 -5.09 -4.28 9.27
CA TYR A 119 -5.46 -2.86 9.20
C TYR A 119 -6.82 -2.63 8.55
N SER A 120 -7.23 -3.51 7.63
CA SER A 120 -8.57 -3.45 7.04
C SER A 120 -9.66 -3.80 8.06
N TYR A 121 -9.42 -4.82 8.90
CA TYR A 121 -10.32 -5.13 10.01
C TYR A 121 -10.38 -3.98 11.03
N LEU A 122 -9.24 -3.33 11.30
CA LEU A 122 -9.18 -2.16 12.18
C LEU A 122 -10.00 -0.99 11.61
N LEU A 123 -9.85 -0.68 10.32
CA LEU A 123 -10.65 0.37 9.65
C LEU A 123 -12.14 0.04 9.68
N ALA A 124 -12.51 -1.17 9.28
CA ALA A 124 -13.90 -1.61 9.23
C ALA A 124 -14.56 -1.63 10.63
N GLY A 125 -13.79 -1.94 11.67
CA GLY A 125 -14.28 -1.90 13.05
C GLY A 125 -14.44 -0.50 13.64
N LEU A 126 -13.74 0.52 13.10
CA LEU A 126 -13.77 1.89 13.61
C LEU A 126 -14.68 2.83 12.80
N ILE A 127 -14.87 2.55 11.51
CA ILE A 127 -15.71 3.35 10.61
C ILE A 127 -17.17 2.86 10.73
N PRO A 128 -18.15 3.72 11.07
CA PRO A 128 -19.53 3.29 11.33
C PRO A 128 -20.27 2.61 10.18
N HIS A 129 -19.89 2.92 8.94
CA HIS A 129 -20.57 2.47 7.72
C HIS A 129 -19.62 1.81 6.72
N ALA A 130 -18.61 1.10 7.23
CA ALA A 130 -17.67 0.32 6.43
C ALA A 130 -18.18 -1.07 6.04
#